data_AF-A0A800J6Y1-F1
#
_entry.id   AF-A0A800J6Y1-F1
#
_cell.length_a   1.000
_cell.length_b   1.000
_cell.length_c   1.000
_cell.angle_alpha   90.00
_cell.angle_beta   90.00
_cell.angle_gamma   90.00
#
_symmetry.space_group_name_H-M   'P 1'
#
loop_
_entity.id
_entity.type
_entity.pdbx_description
1 polymer ?
#
loop_
_entity_poly.entity_id
_entity_poly.type
_entity_poly.pdbx_seq_one_letter_code
_entity_poly.pdbx_strand_id
1 'polypeptide(L)'
;MPVPPHLRSLPRQLADALDDEQRRELAEIHTERDREARERDARGWANVDGLDALPEFLREIEREHPRTADLWMKVRPGSTLADVREVGARLGLSVESVDLALTALRRAELVTVSGTGDGALVTTQAPASLPF
;
A
#
# COMPACT_ATOMS: atom_id res chain seq x y z
N MET A 1 0.29 -24.52 11.03
CA MET A 1 1.51 -24.73 10.20
C MET A 1 1.50 -23.70 9.08
N PRO A 2 2.63 -23.10 8.68
CA PRO A 2 2.62 -22.14 7.57
C PRO A 2 2.40 -22.84 6.22
N VAL A 3 1.52 -22.28 5.40
CA VAL A 3 1.15 -22.81 4.08
C VAL A 3 2.29 -22.54 3.06
N PRO A 4 2.73 -23.55 2.28
CA PRO A 4 3.81 -23.39 1.32
C PRO A 4 3.55 -22.36 0.21
N PRO A 5 4.58 -21.62 -0.26
CA PRO A 5 4.43 -20.54 -1.25
C PRO A 5 3.98 -20.99 -2.64
N HIS A 6 4.13 -22.28 -3.00
CA HIS A 6 3.70 -22.82 -4.29
C HIS A 6 2.17 -22.97 -4.42
N LEU A 7 1.42 -22.79 -3.33
CA LEU A 7 -0.05 -22.75 -3.35
C LEU A 7 -0.60 -21.34 -3.62
N ARG A 8 0.26 -20.32 -3.74
CA ARG A 8 -0.15 -18.91 -3.96
C ARG A 8 -0.59 -18.61 -5.39
N SER A 9 -0.28 -19.50 -6.33
CA SER A 9 -0.70 -19.41 -7.73
C SER A 9 -0.75 -20.81 -8.33
N LEU A 10 -1.91 -21.46 -8.22
CA LEU A 10 -2.10 -22.78 -8.81
C LEU A 10 -2.05 -22.69 -10.34
N PRO A 11 -1.10 -23.38 -11.02
CA PRO A 11 -1.16 -23.56 -12.45
C PRO A 11 -2.49 -24.21 -12.82
N ARG A 12 -3.09 -23.82 -13.95
CA ARG A 12 -4.44 -24.25 -14.36
C ARG A 12 -4.64 -25.77 -14.35
N GLN A 13 -3.59 -26.51 -14.71
CA GLN A 13 -3.54 -27.98 -14.69
C GLN A 13 -3.69 -28.59 -13.29
N LEU A 14 -3.22 -27.88 -12.27
CA LEU A 14 -3.27 -28.29 -10.87
C LEU A 14 -4.61 -27.89 -10.24
N ALA A 15 -5.23 -26.80 -10.70
CA ALA A 15 -6.59 -26.42 -10.31
C ALA A 15 -7.65 -27.44 -10.79
N ASP A 16 -7.47 -28.01 -11.98
CA ASP A 16 -8.35 -29.05 -12.53
C ASP A 16 -8.24 -30.39 -11.78
N ALA A 17 -7.09 -30.63 -11.11
CA ALA A 17 -6.82 -31.85 -10.34
C ALA A 17 -7.34 -31.81 -8.90
N LEU A 18 -7.82 -30.64 -8.43
CA LEU A 18 -8.36 -30.50 -7.08
C LEU A 18 -9.75 -31.12 -6.99
N ASP A 19 -10.01 -31.84 -5.91
CA ASP A 19 -11.37 -32.24 -5.56
C ASP A 19 -12.20 -31.05 -5.04
N ASP A 20 -13.51 -31.27 -4.88
CA ASP A 20 -14.44 -30.22 -4.48
C ASP A 20 -14.18 -29.68 -3.07
N GLU A 21 -13.54 -30.46 -2.20
CA GLU A 21 -13.20 -30.08 -0.83
C GLU A 21 -11.97 -29.16 -0.82
N GLN A 22 -10.92 -29.53 -1.56
CA GLN A 22 -9.71 -28.72 -1.74
C GLN A 22 -9.99 -27.40 -2.45
N ARG A 23 -10.92 -27.38 -3.42
CA ARG A 23 -11.37 -26.13 -4.06
C ARG A 23 -12.10 -25.21 -3.08
N ARG A 24 -12.89 -25.75 -2.16
CA ARG A 24 -13.55 -24.95 -1.11
C ARG A 24 -12.53 -24.34 -0.15
N GLU A 25 -11.59 -25.13 0.36
CA GLU A 25 -10.54 -24.63 1.26
C GLU A 25 -9.73 -23.51 0.61
N LEU A 26 -9.34 -23.66 -0.67
CA LEU A 26 -8.63 -22.61 -1.40
C LEU A 26 -9.49 -21.35 -1.61
N ALA A 27 -10.78 -21.50 -1.92
CA ALA A 27 -11.69 -20.37 -2.05
C ALA A 27 -11.86 -19.62 -0.72
N GLU A 28 -11.95 -20.33 0.40
CA GLU A 28 -11.99 -19.75 1.74
C GLU A 28 -10.70 -18.98 2.06
N ILE A 29 -9.53 -19.57 1.79
CA ILE A 29 -8.23 -18.92 1.96
C ILE A 29 -8.12 -17.63 1.13
N HIS A 30 -8.55 -17.66 -0.13
CA HIS A 30 -8.56 -16.47 -0.98
C HIS A 30 -9.54 -15.40 -0.46
N THR A 31 -10.71 -15.81 0.04
CA THR A 31 -11.73 -14.91 0.58
C THR A 31 -11.26 -14.22 1.86
N GLU A 32 -10.58 -14.95 2.76
CA GLU A 32 -9.99 -14.39 3.97
C GLU A 32 -8.86 -13.40 3.64
N ARG A 33 -7.94 -13.75 2.73
CA ARG A 33 -6.89 -12.81 2.29
C ARG A 33 -7.44 -11.56 1.63
N ASP A 34 -8.44 -11.70 0.77
CA ASP A 34 -9.09 -10.56 0.13
C ASP A 34 -9.79 -9.67 1.15
N ARG A 35 -10.41 -10.28 2.18
CA ARG A 35 -11.00 -9.55 3.30
C ARG A 35 -9.93 -8.81 4.10
N GLU A 36 -8.84 -9.45 4.47
CA GLU A 36 -7.71 -8.82 5.18
C GLU A 36 -7.09 -7.69 4.36
N ALA A 37 -6.90 -7.87 3.06
CA ALA A 37 -6.41 -6.84 2.16
C ALA A 37 -7.36 -5.62 2.11
N ARG A 38 -8.67 -5.86 2.01
CA ARG A 38 -9.69 -4.79 2.05
C ARG A 38 -9.74 -4.10 3.41
N GLU A 39 -9.65 -4.84 4.51
CA GLU A 39 -9.63 -4.27 5.86
C GLU A 39 -8.36 -3.44 6.07
N ARG A 40 -7.21 -3.88 5.55
CA ARG A 40 -5.96 -3.12 5.55
C ARG A 40 -6.05 -1.84 4.73
N ASP A 41 -6.63 -1.91 3.54
CA ASP A 41 -6.81 -0.75 2.66
C ASP A 41 -7.82 0.27 3.24
N ALA A 42 -8.83 -0.22 3.96
CA ALA A 42 -9.82 0.59 4.65
C ALA A 42 -9.25 1.28 5.91
N ARG A 43 -8.42 0.58 6.69
CA ARG A 43 -7.87 1.11 7.94
C ARG A 43 -6.57 1.90 7.76
N GLY A 44 -5.78 1.65 6.71
CA GLY A 44 -4.43 2.23 6.57
C GLY A 44 -3.39 1.47 7.40
N TRP A 45 -2.14 1.42 6.93
CA TRP A 45 -1.08 0.58 7.52
C TRP A 45 -0.74 0.99 8.95
N ALA A 46 -0.81 2.29 9.27
CA ALA A 46 -0.55 2.78 10.63
C ALA A 46 -1.56 2.23 11.67
N ASN A 47 -2.76 1.83 11.24
CA ASN A 47 -3.84 1.40 12.12
C ASN A 47 -3.98 -0.13 12.23
N VAL A 48 -3.30 -0.91 11.39
CA VAL A 48 -3.52 -2.37 11.32
C VAL A 48 -2.65 -3.12 12.32
N ASP A 49 -1.41 -2.64 12.58
CA ASP A 49 -0.48 -3.26 13.54
C ASP A 49 0.55 -2.25 14.12
N GLY A 50 0.31 -0.94 13.93
CA GLY A 50 1.25 0.12 14.35
C GLY A 50 2.49 0.24 13.47
N LEU A 51 3.45 1.06 13.90
CA LEU A 51 4.70 1.36 13.17
C LEU A 51 5.51 0.11 12.79
N ASP A 52 5.42 -0.98 13.56
CA ASP A 52 6.22 -2.19 13.34
C ASP A 52 5.78 -2.99 12.11
N ALA A 53 4.55 -2.81 11.65
CA ALA A 53 4.09 -3.41 10.40
C ALA A 53 4.56 -2.65 9.16
N LEU A 54 5.07 -1.42 9.29
CA LEU A 54 5.60 -0.68 8.16
C LEU A 54 6.96 -1.25 7.73
N PRO A 55 7.29 -1.24 6.43
CA PRO A 55 8.64 -1.50 5.95
C PRO A 55 9.64 -0.58 6.66
N GLU A 56 10.83 -1.09 6.97
CA GLU A 56 11.83 -0.37 7.77
C GLU A 56 12.14 1.04 7.22
N PHE A 57 12.22 1.17 5.90
CA PHE A 57 12.47 2.43 5.22
C PHE A 57 11.35 3.47 5.37
N LEU A 58 10.12 3.07 5.76
CA LEU A 58 9.00 3.97 6.04
C LEU A 58 8.80 4.24 7.54
N ARG A 59 9.38 3.42 8.42
CA ARG A 59 9.17 3.56 9.87
C ARG A 59 9.69 4.89 10.41
N GLU A 60 10.88 5.28 9.97
CA GLU A 60 11.50 6.54 10.40
C GLU A 60 10.70 7.74 9.88
N ILE A 61 10.30 7.70 8.61
CA ILE A 61 9.47 8.74 7.98
C ILE A 61 8.10 8.86 8.68
N GLU A 62 7.45 7.75 9.00
CA GLU A 62 6.15 7.75 9.70
C GLU A 62 6.26 8.28 11.14
N ARG A 63 7.39 8.06 11.83
CA ARG A 63 7.63 8.65 13.16
C ARG A 63 7.78 10.16 13.09
N GLU A 64 8.49 10.67 12.10
CA GLU A 64 8.70 12.10 11.89
C GLU A 64 7.44 12.80 11.34
N HIS A 65 6.72 12.10 10.47
CA HIS A 65 5.56 12.58 9.73
C HIS A 65 4.43 11.54 9.76
N PRO A 66 3.52 11.59 10.75
CA PRO A 66 2.42 10.64 10.86
C PRO A 66 1.53 10.63 9.61
N ARG A 67 0.98 9.45 9.27
CA ARG A 67 0.13 9.16 8.10
C ARG A 67 0.85 9.25 6.75
N THR A 68 2.18 9.33 6.72
CA THR A 68 2.94 9.35 5.47
C THR A 68 2.83 8.03 4.70
N ALA A 69 2.85 6.89 5.40
CA ALA A 69 2.65 5.59 4.78
C ALA A 69 1.24 5.43 4.19
N ASP A 70 0.22 5.93 4.90
CA ASP A 70 -1.17 5.92 4.43
C ASP A 70 -1.34 6.81 3.20
N LEU A 71 -0.68 7.97 3.18
CA LEU A 71 -0.63 8.87 2.02
C LEU A 71 0.03 8.15 0.83
N TRP A 72 1.23 7.60 1.01
CA TRP A 72 1.99 6.93 -0.06
C TRP A 72 1.22 5.76 -0.69
N MET A 73 0.49 4.98 0.11
CA MET A 73 -0.34 3.86 -0.38
C MET A 73 -1.58 4.31 -1.18
N LYS A 74 -2.14 5.48 -0.86
CA LYS A 74 -3.37 5.99 -1.50
C LYS A 74 -3.09 6.85 -2.73
N VAL A 75 -1.90 7.44 -2.82
CA VAL A 75 -1.45 8.18 -4.01
C VAL A 75 -1.18 7.19 -5.14
N ARG A 76 -1.76 7.45 -6.31
CA ARG A 76 -1.55 6.61 -7.50
C ARG A 76 -0.41 7.18 -8.36
N PRO A 77 0.32 6.33 -9.09
CA PRO A 77 1.24 6.82 -10.11
C PRO A 77 0.48 7.69 -11.12
N GLY A 78 0.98 8.91 -11.35
CA GLY A 78 0.36 9.87 -12.28
C GLY A 78 -0.71 10.76 -11.65
N SER A 79 -0.96 10.64 -10.34
CA SER A 79 -1.72 11.64 -9.58
C SER A 79 -1.05 13.01 -9.67
N THR A 80 -1.84 14.07 -9.66
CA THR A 80 -1.33 15.44 -9.53
C THR A 80 -1.09 15.80 -8.07
N LEU A 81 -0.30 16.84 -7.81
CA LEU A 81 -0.08 17.36 -6.45
C LEU A 81 -1.40 17.78 -5.78
N ALA A 82 -2.34 18.32 -6.55
CA ALA A 82 -3.69 18.60 -6.08
C ALA A 82 -4.40 17.34 -5.58
N ASP A 83 -4.33 16.25 -6.35
CA ASP A 83 -4.93 14.96 -5.95
C ASP A 83 -4.29 14.44 -4.65
N VAL A 84 -2.97 14.58 -4.51
CA VAL A 84 -2.28 14.17 -3.28
C VAL A 84 -2.73 14.98 -2.08
N ARG A 85 -2.90 16.30 -2.24
CA ARG A 85 -3.42 17.17 -1.18
C ARG A 85 -4.86 16.83 -0.81
N GLU A 86 -5.69 16.47 -1.79
CA GLU A 86 -7.05 16.01 -1.54
C GLU A 86 -7.07 14.68 -0.77
N VAL A 87 -6.22 13.73 -1.15
CA VAL A 87 -6.04 12.48 -0.39
C VAL A 87 -5.56 12.75 1.02
N GLY A 88 -4.59 13.65 1.20
CA GLY A 88 -4.11 14.07 2.52
C GLY A 88 -5.21 14.69 3.38
N ALA A 89 -6.03 15.57 2.81
CA ALA A 89 -7.17 16.14 3.52
C ALA A 89 -8.18 15.07 3.99
N ARG A 90 -8.45 14.06 3.16
CA ARG A 90 -9.30 12.91 3.56
C ARG A 90 -8.68 12.06 4.67
N LEU A 91 -7.36 12.07 4.80
CA LEU A 91 -6.62 11.45 5.90
C LEU A 91 -6.50 12.36 7.14
N GLY A 92 -7.05 13.58 7.09
CA GLY A 92 -6.96 14.55 8.18
C GLY A 92 -5.63 15.30 8.25
N LEU A 93 -4.82 15.26 7.19
CA LEU A 93 -3.55 16.00 7.11
C LEU A 93 -3.77 17.43 6.63
N SER A 94 -2.99 18.37 7.18
CA SER A 94 -2.90 19.72 6.64
C SER A 94 -2.07 19.72 5.34
N VAL A 95 -2.21 20.78 4.54
CA VAL A 95 -1.40 20.96 3.32
C VAL A 95 0.10 20.95 3.65
N GLU A 96 0.50 21.58 4.75
CA GLU A 96 1.88 21.59 5.22
C GLU A 96 2.37 20.18 5.58
N SER A 97 1.55 19.39 6.29
CA SER A 97 1.89 18.00 6.62
C SER A 97 2.02 17.13 5.38
N VAL A 98 1.18 17.35 4.36
CA VAL A 98 1.28 16.66 3.06
C VAL A 98 2.58 17.03 2.35
N ASP A 99 2.94 18.32 2.31
CA ASP A 99 4.15 18.78 1.65
C ASP A 99 5.42 18.27 2.36
N LEU A 100 5.41 18.18 3.70
CA LEU A 100 6.47 17.56 4.49
C LEU A 100 6.57 16.06 4.23
N ALA A 101 5.45 15.34 4.26
CA ALA A 101 5.39 13.91 3.95
C ALA A 101 5.92 13.63 2.54
N LEU A 102 5.52 14.40 1.53
CA LEU A 102 6.02 14.30 0.16
C LEU A 102 7.52 14.59 0.07
N THR A 103 8.01 15.58 0.83
CA THR A 103 9.44 15.88 0.88
C THR A 103 10.24 14.72 1.45
N ALA A 104 9.75 14.09 2.53
CA ALA A 104 10.37 12.92 3.12
C ALA A 104 10.34 11.70 2.18
N LEU A 105 9.18 11.42 1.56
CA LEU A 105 9.04 10.36 0.56
C LEU A 105 9.96 10.56 -0.65
N ARG A 106 10.17 11.82 -1.08
CA ARG A 106 11.09 12.16 -2.16
C ARG A 106 12.56 11.97 -1.76
N ARG A 107 12.93 12.33 -0.53
CA ARG A 107 14.29 12.07 0.01
C ARG A 107 14.59 10.58 0.08
N ALA A 108 13.58 9.76 0.36
CA ALA A 108 13.67 8.32 0.35
C ALA A 108 13.51 7.69 -1.06
N GLU A 109 13.47 8.51 -2.11
CA GLU A 109 13.31 8.07 -3.51
C GLU A 109 12.03 7.25 -3.81
N LEU A 110 11.03 7.30 -2.93
CA LEU A 110 9.76 6.57 -3.07
C LEU A 110 8.77 7.29 -3.98
N VAL A 111 8.94 8.60 -4.12
CA VAL A 111 8.09 9.47 -4.93
C VAL A 111 8.94 10.46 -5.70
N THR A 112 8.60 10.66 -6.97
CA THR A 112 9.14 11.74 -7.79
C THR A 112 8.03 12.72 -8.11
N VAL A 113 8.31 14.01 -7.99
CA VAL A 113 7.40 15.09 -8.38
C VAL A 113 8.00 15.80 -9.59
N SER A 114 7.30 15.83 -10.71
CA SER A 114 7.71 16.50 -11.94
C SER A 114 6.77 17.65 -12.29
N GLY A 115 7.35 18.81 -12.59
CA GLY A 115 6.58 20.05 -12.83
C GLY A 115 6.49 20.95 -11.60
N THR A 116 5.63 21.96 -11.67
CA THR A 116 5.47 22.98 -10.63
C THR A 116 3.98 23.26 -10.37
N GLY A 117 3.67 23.67 -9.13
CA GLY A 117 2.31 23.97 -8.71
C GLY A 117 1.40 22.73 -8.61
N ASP A 118 0.10 22.98 -8.51
CA ASP A 118 -0.92 21.94 -8.28
C ASP A 118 -1.04 20.92 -9.42
N GLY A 119 -0.60 21.28 -10.62
CA GLY A 119 -0.53 20.39 -11.79
C GLY A 119 0.72 19.50 -11.84
N ALA A 120 1.62 19.60 -10.87
CA ALA A 120 2.82 18.76 -10.83
C ALA A 120 2.44 17.28 -10.71
N LEU A 121 3.04 16.44 -11.55
CA LEU A 121 2.76 15.01 -11.57
C LEU A 121 3.57 14.32 -10.50
N VAL A 122 2.90 13.47 -9.74
CA VAL A 122 3.46 12.65 -8.68
C VAL A 122 3.53 11.22 -9.19
N THR A 123 4.74 10.71 -9.34
CA THR A 123 4.99 9.30 -9.65
C THR A 123 5.44 8.60 -8.39
N THR A 124 4.71 7.56 -8.00
CA THR A 124 5.09 6.70 -6.89
C THR A 124 5.84 5.50 -7.44
N GLN A 125 7.01 5.18 -6.87
CA GLN A 125 7.57 3.84 -7.01
C GLN A 125 6.59 2.92 -6.29
N ALA A 126 5.78 2.16 -7.03
CA ALA A 126 4.73 1.35 -6.41
C ALA A 126 5.34 0.34 -5.42
N PRO A 127 4.64 0.00 -4.31
CA PRO A 127 4.97 -1.17 -3.50
C PRO A 127 4.79 -2.50 -4.26
N ALA A 128 4.28 -2.48 -5.50
CA ALA A 128 4.04 -3.66 -6.33
C ALA A 128 5.30 -4.47 -6.67
N SER A 129 6.49 -3.90 -6.44
CA SER A 129 7.79 -4.55 -6.62
C SER A 129 8.52 -4.87 -5.31
N LEU A 130 7.91 -4.61 -4.14
CA LEU A 130 8.47 -5.06 -2.86
C LEU A 130 8.10 -6.53 -2.63
N PRO A 131 9.08 -7.44 -2.57
CA PRO A 131 8.81 -8.82 -2.20
C PRO A 131 8.36 -8.84 -0.73
N PHE A 132 7.13 -9.30 -0.48
CA PHE A 132 6.64 -9.68 0.84
C PHE A 132 6.88 -11.17 1.10
#